data_AF-Q6NI16-F1
#
_entry.id   AF-Q6NI16-F1
#
_cell.length_a   1.000
_cell.length_b   1.000
_cell.length_c   1.000
_cell.angle_alpha   90.00
_cell.angle_beta   90.00
_cell.angle_gamma   90.00
#
_symmetry.space_group_name_H-M   'P 1'
#
loop_
_entity.id
_entity.type
_entity.pdbx_description
1 polymer ?
#
loop_
_entity_poly.entity_id
_entity_poly.type
_entity_poly.pdbx_seq_one_letter_code
_entity_poly.pdbx_strand_id
1 'polypeptide(L)'
;MQSRFGLYCRAHRVIQATSFILILLAIVVPAGHMIVYIPWLNGTNLVTINGVAGIAYGATPVMLFRNEGTRLELFSLFPWRLINGVILLILWIVPWVMCGIFRPASQFAYIATCSIALAVVVGQFLRSDTLILFIIGQFLLQTVMWQSVRNLPIRFIMFAVNQPPLKVAFIISVSLFVISLIWVRDPLKTNKLGQ
;
A
#
# COMPACT_ATOMS: atom_id res chain seq x y z
N MET A 1 33.93 1.75 8.14
CA MET A 1 32.82 2.66 8.50
C MET A 1 31.56 2.49 7.64
N GLN A 2 31.66 2.07 6.37
CA GLN A 2 30.50 1.86 5.48
C GLN A 2 29.51 0.77 5.95
N SER A 3 29.95 -0.30 6.64
CA SER A 3 29.04 -1.37 7.09
C SER A 3 28.07 -0.93 8.20
N ARG A 4 28.50 -0.04 9.11
CA ARG A 4 27.66 0.47 10.20
C ARG A 4 26.58 1.44 9.70
N PHE A 5 26.86 2.21 8.64
CA PHE A 5 25.90 3.11 8.00
C PHE A 5 24.84 2.36 7.18
N GLY A 6 25.21 1.31 6.46
CA GLY A 6 24.23 0.46 5.75
C GLY A 6 23.26 -0.25 6.69
N LEU A 7 23.75 -0.69 7.86
CA LEU A 7 22.92 -1.22 8.94
C LEU A 7 21.98 -0.16 9.52
N TYR A 8 22.45 1.07 9.71
CA TYR A 8 21.62 2.19 10.19
C TYR A 8 20.48 2.53 9.23
N CYS A 9 20.73 2.64 7.93
CA CYS A 9 19.67 2.93 6.95
C CYS A 9 18.65 1.79 6.82
N ARG A 10 19.11 0.53 6.88
CA ARG A 10 18.22 -0.65 6.88
C ARG A 10 17.37 -0.70 8.15
N ALA A 11 17.98 -0.49 9.31
CA ALA A 11 17.29 -0.44 10.60
C ALA A 11 16.28 0.71 10.63
N HIS A 12 16.65 1.90 10.15
CA HIS A 12 15.77 3.05 10.09
C HIS A 12 14.54 2.82 9.20
N ARG A 13 14.71 2.24 8.00
CA ARG A 13 13.57 1.89 7.14
C ARG A 13 12.66 0.84 7.76
N VAL A 14 13.24 -0.18 8.41
CA VAL A 14 12.45 -1.19 9.13
C VAL A 14 11.69 -0.55 10.29
N ILE A 15 12.33 0.32 11.07
CA ILE A 15 11.70 1.04 12.20
C ILE A 15 10.58 1.96 11.71
N GLN A 16 10.78 2.67 10.59
CA GLN A 16 9.73 3.51 9.99
C GLN A 16 8.55 2.69 9.46
N ALA A 17 8.82 1.55 8.81
CA ALA A 17 7.77 0.65 8.36
C ALA A 17 6.98 0.11 9.54
N THR A 18 7.66 -0.41 10.57
CA THR A 18 7.01 -1.01 11.74
C THR A 18 6.27 0.02 12.57
N SER A 19 6.81 1.22 12.77
CA SER A 19 6.11 2.30 13.49
C SER A 19 4.85 2.74 12.75
N PHE A 20 4.92 2.92 11.43
CA PHE A 20 3.76 3.29 10.63
C PHE A 20 2.68 2.19 10.61
N ILE A 21 3.09 0.93 10.50
CA ILE A 21 2.18 -0.22 10.63
C ILE A 21 1.52 -0.18 12.02
N LEU A 22 2.28 -0.07 13.11
CA LEU A 22 1.73 -0.05 14.47
C LEU A 22 0.73 1.09 14.70
N ILE A 23 1.04 2.29 14.22
CA ILE A 23 0.15 3.45 14.32
C ILE A 23 -1.16 3.18 13.57
N LEU A 24 -1.09 2.67 12.33
CA LEU A 24 -2.29 2.37 11.56
C LEU A 24 -3.10 1.24 12.19
N LEU A 25 -2.46 0.22 12.76
CA LEU A 25 -3.15 -0.85 13.47
C LEU A 25 -3.85 -0.35 14.73
N ALA A 26 -3.21 0.56 15.49
CA ALA A 26 -3.81 1.18 16.66
C ALA A 26 -5.08 2.01 16.33
N ILE A 27 -5.22 2.48 15.09
CA ILE A 27 -6.40 3.23 14.61
C ILE A 27 -7.45 2.28 14.03
N VAL A 28 -7.03 1.30 13.21
CA VAL A 28 -7.93 0.37 12.50
C VAL A 28 -8.66 -0.58 13.46
N VAL A 29 -7.96 -1.10 14.48
CA VAL A 29 -8.54 -2.05 15.43
C VAL A 29 -9.73 -1.48 16.21
N PRO A 30 -9.64 -0.29 16.84
CA PRO A 30 -10.76 0.26 17.61
C PRO A 30 -11.82 0.96 16.74
N ALA A 31 -11.44 1.52 15.59
CA ALA A 31 -12.28 2.49 14.88
C ALA A 31 -12.49 2.20 13.39
N GLY A 32 -11.99 1.09 12.85
CA GLY A 32 -12.00 0.80 11.40
C GLY A 32 -13.38 0.86 10.73
N HIS A 33 -14.45 0.54 11.47
CA HIS A 33 -15.84 0.59 11.02
C HIS A 33 -16.47 1.99 11.07
N MET A 34 -15.87 2.94 11.79
CA MET A 34 -16.44 4.27 11.93
C MET A 34 -16.50 4.95 10.57
N ILE A 35 -17.66 5.57 10.31
CA ILE A 35 -17.91 6.33 9.10
C ILE A 35 -17.41 7.74 9.32
N VAL A 36 -16.55 8.21 8.42
CA VAL A 36 -16.04 9.57 8.37
C VAL A 36 -16.78 10.33 7.29
N TYR A 37 -17.40 11.44 7.68
CA TYR A 37 -17.97 12.40 6.74
C TYR A 37 -16.86 13.27 6.19
N ILE A 38 -16.74 13.29 4.87
CA ILE A 38 -15.83 14.18 4.17
C ILE A 38 -16.60 15.45 3.81
N PRO A 39 -16.30 16.62 4.39
CA PRO A 39 -17.13 17.82 4.28
C PRO A 39 -17.40 18.29 2.85
N TRP A 40 -16.47 18.05 1.93
CA TRP A 40 -16.61 18.40 0.51
C TRP A 40 -17.34 17.35 -0.35
N LEU A 41 -17.75 16.22 0.22
CA LEU A 41 -18.51 15.18 -0.47
C LEU A 41 -20.00 15.19 -0.05
N ASN A 42 -20.69 16.34 -0.18
CA ASN A 42 -22.16 16.52 -0.12
C ASN A 42 -22.98 15.55 0.79
N GLY A 43 -22.45 15.17 1.97
CA GLY A 43 -23.08 14.24 2.93
C GLY A 43 -23.43 12.83 2.44
N THR A 44 -23.24 12.51 1.16
CA THR A 44 -23.77 11.29 0.52
C THR A 44 -22.72 10.21 0.31
N ASN A 45 -21.43 10.57 0.30
CA ASN A 45 -20.34 9.61 0.18
C ASN A 45 -19.76 9.32 1.56
N LEU A 46 -20.00 8.10 2.03
CA LEU A 46 -19.55 7.61 3.33
C LEU A 46 -18.23 6.85 3.11
N VAL A 47 -17.17 7.24 3.82
CA VAL A 47 -15.91 6.50 3.83
C VAL A 47 -15.67 5.95 5.22
N THR A 48 -15.18 4.71 5.31
CA THR A 48 -14.80 4.12 6.59
C THR A 48 -13.35 4.46 6.94
N ILE A 49 -13.00 4.47 8.23
CA ILE A 49 -11.61 4.59 8.67
C ILE A 49 -10.72 3.50 8.03
N ASN A 50 -11.26 2.31 7.82
CA ASN A 50 -10.60 1.24 7.05
C ASN A 50 -10.19 1.68 5.63
N GLY A 51 -11.04 2.43 4.93
CA GLY A 51 -10.73 2.95 3.59
C GLY A 51 -9.60 3.97 3.60
N VAL A 52 -9.68 4.94 4.52
CA VAL A 52 -8.64 5.98 4.66
C VAL A 52 -7.30 5.36 5.09
N ALA A 53 -7.32 4.52 6.12
CA ALA A 53 -6.14 3.85 6.65
C ALA A 53 -5.53 2.89 5.62
N GLY A 54 -6.35 2.17 4.85
CA GLY A 54 -5.89 1.25 3.81
C GLY A 54 -5.16 1.98 2.67
N ILE A 55 -5.65 3.16 2.27
CA ILE A 55 -4.98 4.00 1.27
C ILE A 55 -3.67 4.58 1.83
N ALA A 56 -3.69 5.05 3.08
CA ALA A 56 -2.48 5.52 3.76
C ALA A 56 -1.43 4.40 3.90
N TYR A 57 -1.88 3.16 4.13
CA TYR A 57 -1.02 1.98 4.15
C TYR A 57 -0.33 1.77 2.80
N GLY A 58 -1.01 2.01 1.69
CA GLY A 58 -0.45 1.98 0.33
C GLY A 58 0.61 3.04 0.04
N ALA A 59 0.82 4.03 0.91
CA ALA A 59 1.94 4.97 0.80
C ALA A 59 3.26 4.40 1.37
N THR A 60 3.20 3.33 2.19
CA THR A 60 4.41 2.70 2.76
C THR A 60 5.42 2.22 1.72
N PRO A 61 5.03 1.59 0.59
CA PRO A 61 5.98 1.19 -0.45
C PRO A 61 6.67 2.40 -1.08
N VAL A 62 6.00 3.56 -1.14
CA VAL A 62 6.59 4.80 -1.67
C VAL A 62 7.69 5.30 -0.76
N MET A 63 7.44 5.31 0.55
CA MET A 63 8.45 5.73 1.53
C MET A 63 9.61 4.73 1.66
N LEU A 64 9.34 3.43 1.52
CA LEU A 64 10.33 2.37 1.77
C LEU A 64 11.19 2.00 0.56
N PHE A 65 10.60 2.00 -0.65
CA PHE A 65 11.29 1.57 -1.88
C PHE A 65 11.75 2.73 -2.77
N ARG A 66 11.23 3.95 -2.53
CA ARG A 66 11.43 5.09 -3.44
C ARG A 66 11.92 6.36 -2.80
N ASN A 67 11.90 6.50 -1.49
CA ASN A 67 12.56 7.62 -0.84
C ASN A 67 14.06 7.43 -1.01
N GLU A 68 14.58 8.11 -2.04
CA GLU A 68 15.91 8.09 -2.63
C GLU A 68 16.64 6.75 -2.48
N GLY A 69 16.83 6.03 -3.59
CA GLY A 69 17.77 4.91 -3.61
C GLY A 69 19.11 5.43 -3.10
N THR A 70 19.39 5.17 -1.82
CA THR A 70 20.56 5.78 -1.18
C THR A 70 21.76 5.30 -1.97
N ARG A 71 22.80 6.14 -2.15
CA ARG A 71 24.04 5.74 -2.84
C ARG A 71 24.57 4.38 -2.34
N LEU A 72 24.22 4.00 -1.12
CA LEU A 72 24.48 2.71 -0.45
C LEU A 72 23.79 1.49 -1.10
N GLU A 73 22.63 1.64 -1.73
CA GLU A 73 21.95 0.55 -2.46
C GLU A 73 22.76 0.10 -3.68
N LEU A 74 23.45 1.04 -4.34
CA LEU A 74 24.33 0.80 -5.49
C LEU A 74 25.62 0.06 -5.12
N PHE A 75 26.10 0.16 -3.87
CA PHE A 75 27.35 -0.46 -3.40
C PHE A 75 27.14 -1.77 -2.62
N SER A 76 25.90 -2.22 -2.44
CA SER A 76 25.60 -3.44 -1.69
C SER A 76 25.67 -4.68 -2.60
N LEU A 77 26.52 -5.63 -2.21
CA LEU A 77 26.67 -6.96 -2.84
C LEU A 77 25.43 -7.86 -2.69
N PHE A 78 24.47 -7.49 -1.84
CA PHE A 78 23.25 -8.26 -1.60
C PHE A 78 22.11 -7.88 -2.57
N PRO A 79 21.34 -8.86 -3.07
CA PRO A 79 20.20 -8.60 -3.95
C PRO A 79 19.08 -7.89 -3.17
N TRP A 80 18.98 -6.56 -3.34
CA TRP A 80 17.94 -5.72 -2.74
C TRP A 80 16.52 -6.16 -3.08
N ARG A 81 16.35 -6.85 -4.22
CA ARG A 81 15.08 -7.47 -4.60
C ARG A 81 14.56 -8.45 -3.55
N LEU A 82 15.44 -9.24 -2.91
CA LEU A 82 15.04 -10.17 -1.85
C LEU A 82 14.57 -9.43 -0.59
N ILE A 83 15.30 -8.40 -0.18
CA ILE A 83 14.92 -7.58 0.99
C ILE A 83 13.58 -6.87 0.73
N ASN A 84 13.40 -6.27 -0.44
CA ASN A 84 12.15 -5.63 -0.82
C ASN A 84 11.00 -6.63 -0.89
N GLY A 85 11.25 -7.85 -1.38
CA GLY A 85 10.28 -8.95 -1.37
C GLY A 85 9.87 -9.37 0.03
N VAL A 86 10.80 -9.47 0.98
CA VAL A 86 10.49 -9.78 2.40
C VAL A 86 9.68 -8.66 3.04
N ILE A 87 10.03 -7.39 2.80
CA ILE A 87 9.26 -6.25 3.31
C ILE A 87 7.84 -6.26 2.73
N LEU A 88 7.70 -6.52 1.42
CA LEU A 88 6.41 -6.63 0.75
C LEU A 88 5.57 -7.79 1.31
N LEU A 89 6.21 -8.93 1.61
CA LEU A 89 5.56 -10.08 2.26
C LEU A 89 5.02 -9.69 3.64
N ILE A 90 5.82 -9.00 4.46
CA ILE A 90 5.38 -8.53 5.79
C ILE A 90 4.19 -7.56 5.66
N LEU A 91 4.29 -6.58 4.75
CA LEU A 91 3.22 -5.61 4.48
C LEU A 91 1.94 -6.28 3.98
N TRP A 92 2.03 -7.43 3.31
CA TRP A 92 0.88 -8.20 2.86
C TRP A 92 0.31 -9.11 3.96
N ILE A 93 1.16 -9.83 4.71
CA ILE A 93 0.71 -10.77 5.75
C ILE A 93 0.00 -10.03 6.89
N VAL A 94 0.53 -8.88 7.33
CA VAL A 94 0.01 -8.19 8.52
C VAL A 94 -1.48 -7.84 8.41
N PRO A 95 -1.97 -7.18 7.33
CA PRO A 95 -3.40 -6.91 7.18
C PRO A 95 -4.28 -8.17 7.10
N TRP A 96 -3.80 -9.26 6.50
CA TRP A 96 -4.57 -10.50 6.36
C TRP A 96 -4.63 -11.32 7.65
N VAL A 97 -3.54 -11.38 8.41
CA VAL A 97 -3.55 -11.98 9.76
C VAL A 97 -4.49 -11.19 10.67
N MET A 98 -4.45 -9.85 10.58
CA MET A 98 -5.38 -8.97 11.27
C MET A 98 -6.84 -9.25 10.90
N CYS A 99 -7.15 -9.48 9.63
CA CYS A 99 -8.49 -9.89 9.19
C CYS A 99 -8.94 -11.22 9.84
N GLY A 100 -8.02 -12.16 10.07
CA GLY A 100 -8.31 -13.42 10.75
C GLY A 100 -8.70 -13.25 12.23
N ILE A 101 -8.14 -12.22 12.88
CA ILE A 101 -8.39 -11.90 14.30
C ILE A 101 -9.60 -10.95 14.44
N PHE A 102 -9.71 -9.97 13.55
CA PHE A 102 -10.73 -8.92 13.55
C PHE A 102 -11.49 -8.89 12.21
N ARG A 103 -12.72 -9.40 12.19
CA ARG A 103 -13.61 -9.36 11.00
C ARG A 103 -13.72 -7.98 10.31
N PRO A 104 -13.78 -6.84 11.04
CA PRO A 104 -13.65 -5.49 10.46
C PRO A 104 -12.49 -5.28 9.48
N ALA A 105 -11.37 -5.95 9.70
CA ALA A 105 -10.12 -5.66 9.03
C ALA A 105 -10.05 -6.26 7.61
N SER A 106 -11.07 -7.00 7.17
CA SER A 106 -11.18 -7.49 5.79
C SER A 106 -11.15 -6.36 4.76
N GLN A 107 -11.91 -5.29 5.01
CA GLN A 107 -11.96 -4.13 4.12
C GLN A 107 -10.61 -3.41 4.09
N PHE A 108 -9.99 -3.25 5.25
CA PHE A 108 -8.66 -2.67 5.36
C PHE A 108 -7.61 -3.51 4.60
N ALA A 109 -7.60 -4.83 4.79
CA ALA A 109 -6.66 -5.74 4.13
C ALA A 109 -6.78 -5.73 2.60
N TYR A 110 -8.01 -5.71 2.10
CA TYR A 110 -8.26 -5.60 0.66
C TYR A 110 -7.77 -4.26 0.09
N ILE A 111 -8.09 -3.15 0.74
CA ILE A 111 -7.69 -1.80 0.28
C ILE A 111 -6.18 -1.61 0.37
N ALA A 112 -5.56 -2.07 1.45
CA ALA A 112 -4.11 -2.05 1.65
C ALA A 112 -3.39 -2.83 0.54
N THR A 113 -3.86 -4.02 0.19
CA THR A 113 -3.23 -4.83 -0.87
C THR A 113 -3.41 -4.24 -2.26
N CYS A 114 -4.59 -3.69 -2.57
CA CYS A 114 -4.82 -2.99 -3.84
C CYS A 114 -3.95 -1.74 -3.98
N SER A 115 -3.88 -0.93 -2.91
CA SER A 115 -3.07 0.29 -2.92
C SER A 115 -1.57 0.02 -2.95
N ILE A 116 -1.07 -1.02 -2.26
CA ILE A 116 0.32 -1.47 -2.38
C ILE A 116 0.64 -1.90 -3.80
N ALA A 117 -0.20 -2.72 -4.42
CA ALA A 117 0.04 -3.21 -5.77
C ALA A 117 0.07 -2.06 -6.79
N LEU A 118 -0.88 -1.12 -6.66
CA LEU A 118 -0.90 0.10 -7.45
C LEU A 118 0.36 0.95 -7.23
N ALA A 119 0.78 1.15 -5.98
CA ALA A 119 1.99 1.90 -5.64
C ALA A 119 3.26 1.24 -6.19
N VAL A 120 3.35 -0.09 -6.21
CA VAL A 120 4.51 -0.82 -6.73
C VAL A 120 4.55 -0.76 -8.26
N VAL A 121 3.42 -1.04 -8.93
CA VAL A 121 3.34 -1.10 -10.40
C VAL A 121 3.44 0.29 -11.02
N VAL A 122 2.54 1.20 -10.66
CA VAL A 122 2.53 2.58 -11.18
C VAL A 122 3.76 3.33 -10.69
N GLY A 123 4.24 2.97 -9.49
CA GLY A 123 5.47 3.49 -8.95
C GLY A 123 6.58 3.42 -9.96
N GLN A 124 6.78 2.31 -10.68
CA GLN A 124 7.84 2.17 -11.69
C GLN A 124 8.00 3.38 -12.62
N PHE A 125 6.90 4.03 -12.98
CA PHE A 125 6.86 5.13 -13.95
C PHE A 125 6.83 6.53 -13.32
N LEU A 126 6.34 6.68 -12.08
CA LEU A 126 6.12 7.99 -11.45
C LEU A 126 7.12 8.30 -10.34
N ARG A 127 7.50 9.58 -10.17
CA ARG A 127 8.24 10.05 -8.98
C ARG A 127 7.42 9.85 -7.70
N SER A 128 8.09 9.77 -6.55
CA SER A 128 7.45 9.58 -5.23
C SER A 128 6.31 10.56 -4.98
N ASP A 129 6.55 11.85 -5.24
CA ASP A 129 5.59 12.92 -4.93
C ASP A 129 4.36 12.82 -5.83
N THR A 130 4.58 12.59 -7.13
CA THR A 130 3.52 12.36 -8.11
C THR A 130 2.74 11.08 -7.82
N LEU A 131 3.40 10.03 -7.34
CA LEU A 131 2.77 8.77 -6.99
C LEU A 131 1.87 8.91 -5.75
N ILE A 132 2.29 9.67 -4.74
CA ILE A 132 1.45 9.98 -3.57
C ILE A 132 0.21 10.77 -4.01
N LEU A 133 0.41 11.82 -4.81
CA LEU A 133 -0.70 12.60 -5.37
C LEU A 133 -1.63 11.74 -6.22
N PHE A 134 -1.08 10.78 -6.99
CA PHE A 134 -1.86 9.85 -7.78
C PHE A 134 -2.70 8.92 -6.89
N ILE A 135 -2.13 8.35 -5.83
CA ILE A 135 -2.86 7.48 -4.89
C ILE A 135 -3.99 8.26 -4.20
N ILE A 136 -3.72 9.50 -3.76
CA ILE A 136 -4.74 10.38 -3.17
C ILE A 136 -5.82 10.74 -4.21
N GLY A 137 -5.41 11.10 -5.43
CA GLY A 137 -6.33 11.41 -6.53
C GLY A 137 -7.24 10.24 -6.90
N GLN A 138 -6.70 9.01 -6.93
CA GLN A 138 -7.47 7.79 -7.13
C GLN A 138 -8.51 7.59 -6.02
N PHE A 139 -8.13 7.77 -4.76
CA PHE A 139 -9.07 7.68 -3.65
C PHE A 139 -10.20 8.71 -3.77
N LEU A 140 -9.87 9.98 -4.08
CA LEU A 140 -10.88 11.03 -4.30
C LEU A 140 -11.79 10.70 -5.49
N LEU A 141 -11.24 10.23 -6.60
CA LEU A 141 -12.02 9.85 -7.77
C LEU A 141 -12.98 8.70 -7.46
N GLN A 142 -12.53 7.67 -6.75
CA GLN A 142 -13.38 6.52 -6.39
C GLN A 142 -14.53 6.92 -5.46
N THR A 143 -14.26 7.82 -4.51
CA THR A 143 -15.27 8.33 -3.58
C THR A 143 -16.29 9.23 -4.26
N VAL A 144 -15.88 10.08 -5.21
CA VAL A 144 -16.79 10.93 -6.01
C VAL A 144 -17.65 10.08 -6.96
N MET A 145 -17.03 9.13 -7.68
CA MET A 145 -17.72 8.30 -8.68
C MET A 145 -18.63 7.23 -8.06
N TRP A 146 -18.55 7.02 -6.74
CA TRP A 146 -19.29 5.96 -6.06
C TRP A 146 -20.80 6.01 -6.33
N GLN A 147 -21.43 7.18 -6.25
CA GLN A 147 -22.88 7.30 -6.49
C GLN A 147 -23.29 6.84 -7.88
N SER A 148 -22.44 7.12 -8.88
CA SER A 148 -22.69 6.75 -10.28
C SER A 148 -22.50 5.24 -10.52
N VAL A 149 -21.63 4.60 -9.74
CA VAL A 149 -21.18 3.22 -10.01
C VAL A 149 -21.77 2.19 -9.03
N ARG A 150 -22.38 2.61 -7.92
CA ARG A 150 -22.88 1.72 -6.85
C ARG A 150 -23.80 0.59 -7.33
N ASN A 151 -24.60 0.85 -8.36
CA ASN A 151 -25.58 -0.10 -8.92
C ASN A 151 -25.03 -0.92 -10.09
N LEU A 152 -23.81 -0.62 -10.55
CA LEU A 152 -23.17 -1.30 -11.68
C LEU A 152 -22.28 -2.47 -11.20
N PRO A 153 -22.08 -3.51 -12.04
CA PRO A 153 -21.21 -4.64 -11.72
C PRO A 153 -19.74 -4.23 -11.51
N ILE A 154 -19.33 -3.09 -12.10
CA ILE A 154 -17.98 -2.52 -11.98
C ILE A 154 -17.69 -1.86 -10.62
N ARG A 155 -18.64 -1.85 -9.67
CA ARG A 155 -18.45 -1.26 -8.33
C ARG A 155 -17.26 -1.80 -7.55
N PHE A 156 -16.80 -3.02 -7.83
CA PHE A 156 -15.65 -3.64 -7.14
C PHE A 156 -14.30 -3.12 -7.64
N ILE A 157 -14.27 -2.40 -8.76
CA ILE A 157 -13.10 -1.63 -9.21
C ILE A 157 -12.85 -0.45 -8.26
N MET A 158 -13.90 0.10 -7.64
CA MET A 158 -13.83 1.15 -6.61
C MET A 158 -13.44 0.55 -5.25
N PHE A 159 -12.27 -0.09 -5.21
CA PHE A 159 -11.80 -0.87 -4.06
C PHE A 159 -11.74 -0.07 -2.76
N ALA A 160 -11.54 1.25 -2.83
CA ALA A 160 -11.48 2.12 -1.66
C ALA A 160 -12.83 2.28 -0.94
N VAL A 161 -13.95 2.03 -1.64
CA VAL A 161 -15.30 2.26 -1.11
C VAL A 161 -16.02 0.94 -0.82
N ASN A 162 -15.82 -0.08 -1.67
CA ASN A 162 -16.50 -1.36 -1.51
C ASN A 162 -15.55 -2.54 -1.69
N GLN A 163 -15.77 -3.59 -0.88
CA GLN A 163 -15.04 -4.84 -0.98
C GLN A 163 -15.90 -5.94 -1.62
N PRO A 164 -15.32 -6.79 -2.47
CA PRO A 164 -15.98 -8.01 -2.90
C PRO A 164 -16.10 -9.02 -1.73
N PRO A 165 -16.88 -10.11 -1.89
CA PRO A 165 -16.96 -11.16 -0.89
C PRO A 165 -15.57 -11.64 -0.44
N LEU A 166 -15.40 -11.94 0.85
CA LEU A 166 -14.09 -12.21 1.46
C LEU A 166 -13.21 -13.19 0.65
N LYS A 167 -13.79 -14.27 0.14
CA LYS A 167 -13.06 -15.26 -0.69
C LYS A 167 -12.51 -14.65 -1.97
N VAL A 168 -13.31 -13.82 -2.64
CA VAL A 168 -12.93 -13.13 -3.87
C VAL A 168 -11.88 -12.05 -3.56
N ALA A 169 -12.08 -11.27 -2.48
CA ALA A 169 -11.12 -10.27 -2.02
C ALA A 169 -9.74 -10.89 -1.73
N PHE A 170 -9.71 -12.07 -1.11
CA PHE A 170 -8.48 -12.80 -0.82
C PHE A 170 -7.80 -13.33 -2.10
N ILE A 171 -8.56 -13.89 -3.05
CA ILE A 171 -7.98 -14.35 -4.33
C ILE A 171 -7.37 -13.18 -5.11
N ILE A 172 -8.06 -12.05 -5.16
CA ILE A 172 -7.55 -10.83 -5.80
C ILE A 172 -6.29 -10.34 -5.09
N SER A 173 -6.27 -10.33 -3.75
CA SER A 173 -5.11 -9.85 -2.99
C SER A 173 -3.88 -10.74 -3.15
N VAL A 174 -4.04 -12.06 -3.22
CA VAL A 174 -2.96 -13.00 -3.52
C VAL A 174 -2.42 -12.75 -4.94
N SER A 175 -3.32 -12.55 -5.90
CA SER A 175 -2.94 -12.27 -7.29
C SER A 175 -2.15 -10.96 -7.40
N LEU A 176 -2.64 -9.90 -6.75
CA LEU A 176 -1.98 -8.60 -6.70
C LEU A 176 -0.64 -8.64 -5.96
N PHE A 177 -0.52 -9.48 -4.92
CA PHE A 177 0.74 -9.72 -4.23
C PHE A 177 1.79 -10.37 -5.16
N VAL A 178 1.41 -11.40 -5.90
CA VAL A 178 2.30 -12.06 -6.87
C VAL A 178 2.74 -11.07 -7.95
N ILE A 179 1.81 -10.26 -8.48
CA ILE A 179 2.14 -9.17 -9.41
C ILE A 179 3.13 -8.20 -8.75
N SER A 180 2.89 -7.78 -7.52
CA SER A 180 3.77 -6.85 -6.80
C SER A 180 5.19 -7.41 -6.61
N LEU A 181 5.35 -8.73 -6.38
CA LEU A 181 6.66 -9.38 -6.29
C LEU A 181 7.43 -9.39 -7.62
N ILE A 182 6.71 -9.54 -8.75
CA ILE A 182 7.31 -9.50 -10.08
C ILE A 182 7.80 -8.07 -10.38
N TRP A 183 6.99 -7.08 -10.01
CA TRP A 183 7.22 -5.66 -10.30
C TRP A 183 8.00 -4.94 -9.18
N VAL A 184 8.42 -5.63 -8.12
CA VAL A 184 9.21 -5.01 -7.06
C VAL A 184 10.54 -4.53 -7.63
N ARG A 185 10.91 -3.29 -7.32
CA ARG A 185 12.08 -2.64 -7.90
C ARG A 185 13.36 -3.39 -7.54
N ASP A 186 14.19 -3.62 -8.56
CA ASP A 186 15.56 -4.07 -8.43
C ASP A 186 16.53 -2.94 -8.84
N PRO A 187 17.25 -2.31 -7.90
CA PRO A 187 18.13 -1.17 -8.20
C PRO A 187 19.27 -1.55 -9.17
N LEU A 188 19.65 -2.82 -9.25
CA LEU A 188 20.70 -3.31 -10.16
C LEU A 188 20.24 -3.35 -11.62
N LYS A 189 18.92 -3.52 -11.87
CA LYS A 189 18.36 -3.61 -13.22
C LYS A 189 18.15 -2.23 -13.85
N THR A 190 17.90 -1.20 -13.04
CA THR A 190 17.67 0.17 -13.50
C THR A 190 18.93 0.87 -14.05
N ASN A 191 20.14 0.43 -13.69
CA ASN A 191 21.38 1.02 -14.19
C ASN A 191 21.77 0.55 -15.61
N LYS A 192 21.27 -0.60 -16.08
CA LYS A 192 21.56 -1.11 -17.44
C LYS A 192 20.76 -0.41 -18.54
N LEU A 193 19.75 0.38 -18.19
CA LEU A 193 18.91 1.13 -19.13
C LEU A 193 19.27 2.63 -19.16
N GLY A 194 20.20 3.06 -18.31
CA GLY A 194 20.70 4.44 -18.24
C GLY A 194 22.16 4.59 -18.68
N GLN A 195 22.73 3.55 -19.29
CA GLN A 195 23.95 3.58 -20.09
C GLN A 195 23.56 3.31 -21.54
#